data_AF-A0A1Z8PA53-F1
#
_entry.id   AF-A0A1Z8PA53-F1
#
_cell.length_a   1.000
_cell.length_b   1.000
_cell.length_c   1.000
_cell.angle_alpha   90.00
_cell.angle_beta   90.00
_cell.angle_gamma   90.00
#
_symmetry.space_group_name_H-M   'P 1'
#
loop_
_entity.id
_entity.type
_entity.pdbx_description
1 polymer ?
#
loop_
_entity_poly.entity_id
_entity_poly.type
_entity_poly.pdbx_seq_one_letter_code
_entity_poly.pdbx_strand_id
1 'polypeptide(L)'
;LYQTAQEIELDSIFEVHNETEFERALGMKAKIIGINNRNLHTFKTDINTTINLAPKFDDDVIIISESGINNNNQIKMLQKKNVNAFLVGESIIKSDNITKAIHDLLN
;
A
#
# COMPACT_ATOMS: atom_id res chain seq x y z
N LEU A 1 7.94 2.74 19.45
CA LEU A 1 6.94 1.92 18.73
C LEU A 1 7.62 0.90 17.83
N TYR A 2 8.32 1.29 16.75
CA TYR A 2 8.94 0.31 15.86
C TYR A 2 9.94 -0.62 16.56
N GLN A 3 10.87 -0.07 17.34
CA GLN A 3 11.81 -0.88 18.13
C GLN A 3 11.07 -1.84 19.07
N THR A 4 10.04 -1.36 19.78
CA THR A 4 9.22 -2.20 20.65
C THR A 4 8.54 -3.32 19.89
N ALA A 5 8.00 -3.05 18.69
CA ALA A 5 7.39 -4.06 17.84
C ALA A 5 8.42 -5.14 17.44
N GLN A 6 9.64 -4.74 17.08
CA GLN A 6 10.73 -5.68 16.78
C GLN A 6 11.12 -6.53 18.00
N GLU A 7 11.20 -5.93 19.19
CA GLU A 7 11.53 -6.63 20.44
C GLU A 7 10.49 -7.69 20.83
N ILE A 8 9.25 -7.55 20.36
CA ILE A 8 8.15 -8.50 20.58
C ILE A 8 7.74 -9.26 19.32
N GLU A 9 8.58 -9.24 18.28
CA GLU A 9 8.39 -10.00 17.03
C GLU A 9 7.11 -9.65 16.25
N LEU A 10 6.63 -8.41 16.36
CA LEU A 10 5.55 -7.89 15.52
C LEU A 10 6.10 -7.21 14.27
N ASP A 11 5.53 -7.58 13.12
CA ASP A 11 5.72 -6.84 11.88
C ASP A 11 5.07 -5.44 11.97
N SER A 12 5.69 -4.47 11.29
CA SER A 12 5.21 -3.09 11.25
C SER A 12 5.13 -2.61 9.81
N ILE A 13 3.95 -2.14 9.41
CA ILE A 13 3.72 -1.44 8.14
C ILE A 13 3.89 0.05 8.40
N PHE A 14 4.80 0.69 7.68
CA PHE A 14 5.01 2.13 7.74
C PHE A 14 4.16 2.81 6.68
N GLU A 15 3.06 3.42 7.11
CA GLU A 15 2.17 4.14 6.21
C GLU A 15 2.76 5.51 5.83
N VAL A 16 2.79 5.81 4.53
CA VAL A 16 3.34 7.04 3.95
C VAL A 16 2.44 7.60 2.85
N HIS A 17 2.50 8.91 2.64
CA HIS A 17 1.67 9.63 1.65
C HIS A 17 2.50 10.41 0.62
N ASN A 18 3.81 10.56 0.84
CA ASN A 18 4.69 11.34 -0.01
C ASN A 18 6.15 10.87 0.11
N GLU A 19 7.01 11.43 -0.74
CA GLU A 19 8.43 11.11 -0.86
C GLU A 19 9.21 11.38 0.43
N THR A 20 8.96 12.50 1.11
CA THR A 20 9.62 12.83 2.38
C THR A 20 9.28 11.83 3.48
N GLU A 21 8.03 11.39 3.56
CA GLU A 21 7.62 10.34 4.51
C GLU A 21 8.25 8.98 4.16
N PHE A 22 8.34 8.65 2.87
CA PHE A 22 9.00 7.43 2.40
C PHE A 22 10.49 7.42 2.78
N GLU A 23 11.23 8.49 2.48
CA GLU A 23 12.64 8.63 2.85
C GLU A 23 12.86 8.52 4.37
N ARG A 24 11.95 9.07 5.17
CA ARG A 24 11.99 8.91 6.64
C ARG A 24 11.79 7.45 7.05
N ALA A 25 10.87 6.72 6.42
CA ALA A 25 10.66 5.30 6.68
C ALA A 25 11.92 4.48 6.34
N LEU A 26 12.58 4.79 5.22
CA LEU A 26 13.87 4.19 4.85
C LEU A 26 14.97 4.51 5.86
N GLY A 27 15.07 5.75 6.31
CA GLY A 27 16.01 6.16 7.37
C GLY A 27 15.79 5.41 8.70
N MET A 28 14.55 5.00 8.97
CA MET A 28 14.19 4.15 10.11
C MET A 28 14.42 2.65 9.87
N LYS A 29 14.89 2.26 8.68
CA LYS A 29 15.08 0.86 8.26
C LYS A 29 13.78 0.07 8.31
N ALA A 30 12.68 0.69 7.89
CA ALA A 30 11.40 0.00 7.69
C ALA A 30 11.57 -1.15 6.69
N LYS A 31 10.92 -2.29 6.96
CA LYS A 31 10.92 -3.46 6.06
C LYS A 31 9.68 -3.52 5.18
N ILE A 32 8.58 -2.92 5.63
CA ILE A 32 7.30 -2.89 4.94
C ILE A 32 6.81 -1.45 4.94
N ILE A 33 6.55 -0.90 3.76
CA ILE A 33 6.06 0.46 3.56
C ILE A 33 4.74 0.41 2.82
N GLY A 34 3.71 1.02 3.40
CA GLY A 34 2.39 1.17 2.82
C GLY A 34 2.22 2.56 2.23
N ILE A 35 2.01 2.67 0.92
CA ILE A 35 1.70 3.95 0.28
C ILE A 35 0.18 4.12 0.28
N ASN A 36 -0.32 5.07 1.07
CA ASN A 36 -1.74 5.35 1.16
C ASN A 36 -2.18 6.34 0.07
N ASN A 37 -2.99 5.86 -0.86
CA ASN A 37 -3.52 6.66 -1.95
C ASN A 37 -4.61 7.65 -1.48
N ARG A 38 -5.09 7.55 -0.22
CA ARG A 38 -6.10 8.45 0.33
C ARG A 38 -5.45 9.62 1.06
N ASN A 39 -5.70 10.82 0.57
CA ASN A 39 -5.34 12.03 1.30
C ASN A 39 -6.27 12.19 2.51
N LEU A 40 -5.73 12.11 3.74
CA LEU A 40 -6.52 12.13 4.97
C LEU A 40 -7.15 13.50 5.30
N HIS A 41 -6.69 14.59 4.68
CA HIS A 41 -7.28 15.92 4.87
C HIS A 41 -8.49 16.18 3.96
N THR A 42 -8.48 15.61 2.76
CA THR A 42 -9.52 15.85 1.73
C THR A 42 -10.38 14.63 1.45
N PHE A 43 -10.00 13.47 1.98
CA PHE A 43 -10.55 12.14 1.70
C PHE A 43 -10.54 11.72 0.22
N LYS A 44 -9.88 12.49 -0.64
CA LYS A 44 -9.68 12.14 -2.05
C LYS A 44 -8.70 10.98 -2.14
N THR A 45 -9.03 10.03 -3.00
CA THR A 45 -8.20 8.85 -3.24
C THR A 45 -7.66 8.89 -4.67
N ASP A 46 -6.34 8.76 -4.81
CA ASP A 46 -5.66 8.76 -6.11
C ASP A 46 -4.53 7.73 -6.15
N ILE A 47 -4.75 6.65 -6.91
CA ILE A 47 -3.79 5.56 -7.12
C ILE A 47 -2.47 6.03 -7.76
N ASN A 48 -2.48 7.20 -8.41
CA ASN A 48 -1.27 7.79 -8.98
C ASN A 48 -0.23 8.13 -7.90
N THR A 49 -0.64 8.31 -6.64
CA THR A 49 0.28 8.46 -5.51
C THR A 49 1.26 7.30 -5.46
N THR A 50 0.75 6.06 -5.43
CA THR A 50 1.60 4.87 -5.46
C THR A 50 2.37 4.75 -6.78
N ILE A 51 1.70 4.94 -7.93
CA ILE A 51 2.32 4.74 -9.25
C ILE A 51 3.53 5.66 -9.48
N ASN A 52 3.49 6.87 -8.93
CA ASN A 52 4.55 7.86 -9.07
C ASN A 52 5.63 7.70 -7.99
N LEU A 53 5.27 7.19 -6.82
CA LEU A 53 6.18 7.10 -5.67
C LEU A 53 6.97 5.80 -5.64
N ALA A 54 6.30 4.65 -5.81
CA ALA A 54 6.92 3.33 -5.69
C ALA A 54 8.14 3.13 -6.62
N PRO A 55 8.13 3.55 -7.90
CA PRO A 55 9.28 3.36 -8.79
C PRO A 55 10.52 4.20 -8.46
N LYS A 56 10.42 5.17 -7.54
CA LYS A 56 11.56 6.00 -7.15
C LYS A 56 12.52 5.28 -6.21
N PHE A 57 12.09 4.16 -5.65
CA PHE A 57 12.82 3.41 -4.64
C PHE A 57 13.00 1.97 -5.12
N ASP A 58 14.25 1.55 -5.28
CA ASP A 58 14.66 0.18 -5.59
C ASP A 58 15.24 -0.53 -4.35
N ASP A 59 14.80 -0.09 -3.17
CA ASP A 59 15.27 -0.65 -1.91
C ASP A 59 14.69 -2.04 -1.63
N ASP A 60 15.40 -2.82 -0.82
CA ASP A 60 14.99 -4.15 -0.34
C ASP A 60 13.88 -4.02 0.74
N VAL A 61 12.76 -3.45 0.33
CA VAL A 61 11.56 -3.21 1.14
C VAL A 61 10.31 -3.73 0.43
N ILE A 62 9.35 -4.22 1.21
CA ILE A 62 8.04 -4.62 0.68
C ILE A 62 7.18 -3.36 0.56
N ILE A 63 6.78 -3.04 -0.67
CA ILE A 63 5.86 -1.93 -0.97
C ILE A 63 4.42 -2.46 -1.06
N ILE A 64 3.55 -1.88 -0.24
CA ILE A 64 2.11 -2.13 -0.23
C ILE A 64 1.40 -0.90 -0.80
N SER A 65 0.48 -1.08 -1.75
CA SER A 65 -0.44 -0.01 -2.16
C SER A 65 -1.74 -0.11 -1.38
N GLU A 66 -2.21 1.02 -0.84
CA GLU A 66 -3.41 1.08 -0.01
C GLU A 66 -4.42 2.09 -0.55
N SER A 67 -5.71 1.82 -0.34
CA SER A 67 -6.84 2.64 -0.79
C SER A 67 -6.98 2.76 -2.32
N GLY A 68 -8.23 2.85 -2.81
CA GLY A 68 -8.52 3.18 -4.21
C GLY A 68 -8.37 2.04 -5.22
N ILE A 69 -8.15 0.81 -4.74
CA ILE A 69 -8.05 -0.40 -5.56
C ILE A 69 -9.42 -1.08 -5.60
N ASN A 70 -10.02 -1.09 -6.79
CA ASN A 70 -11.40 -1.53 -7.01
C ASN A 70 -11.51 -2.63 -8.08
N ASN A 71 -10.47 -2.86 -8.89
CA ASN A 71 -10.51 -3.86 -9.94
C ASN A 71 -9.11 -4.41 -10.27
N ASN A 72 -9.10 -5.54 -10.97
CA ASN A 72 -7.88 -6.23 -11.40
C ASN A 72 -6.98 -5.38 -12.32
N ASN A 73 -7.54 -4.48 -13.15
CA ASN A 73 -6.73 -3.62 -14.02
C ASN A 73 -5.83 -2.68 -13.22
N GLN A 74 -6.34 -2.14 -12.10
CA GLN A 74 -5.54 -1.32 -11.19
C GLN A 74 -4.44 -2.13 -10.51
N ILE A 75 -4.72 -3.36 -10.08
CA ILE A 75 -3.71 -4.28 -9.54
C ILE A 75 -2.61 -4.53 -10.57
N LYS A 76 -2.97 -4.91 -11.81
CA LYS A 76 -2.01 -5.13 -12.90
C LYS A 76 -1.16 -3.89 -13.22
N MET A 77 -1.72 -2.70 -13.07
CA MET A 77 -0.99 -1.45 -13.26
C MET A 77 0.04 -1.21 -12.13
N LEU A 78 -0.36 -1.44 -10.88
CA LEU A 78 0.51 -1.28 -9.71
C LEU A 78 1.64 -2.32 -9.69
N GLN A 79 1.37 -3.58 -10.06
CA GLN A 79 2.41 -4.63 -10.15
C GLN A 79 3.55 -4.24 -11.09
N LYS A 80 3.27 -3.48 -12.16
CA LYS A 80 4.27 -2.97 -13.10
C LYS A 80 5.11 -1.81 -12.54
N LYS A 81 4.83 -1.35 -11.33
CA LYS A 81 5.39 -0.15 -10.69
C LYS A 81 6.12 -0.45 -9.38
N ASN A 82 6.72 -1.64 -9.28
CA ASN A 82 7.46 -2.09 -8.11
C ASN A 82 6.61 -2.25 -6.83
N VAL A 83 5.30 -2.51 -6.97
CA VAL A 83 4.42 -2.79 -5.83
C VAL A 83 4.37 -4.30 -5.59
N ASN A 84 4.64 -4.74 -4.36
CA ASN A 84 4.70 -6.14 -3.99
C ASN A 84 3.34 -6.68 -3.49
N ALA A 85 2.55 -5.85 -2.82
CA ALA A 85 1.28 -6.26 -2.21
C ALA A 85 0.22 -5.15 -2.19
N PHE A 86 -1.00 -5.51 -1.83
CA PHE A 86 -2.17 -4.63 -1.83
C PHE A 86 -2.95 -4.77 -0.52
N LEU A 87 -3.34 -3.65 0.07
CA LEU A 87 -4.26 -3.61 1.20
C LEU A 87 -5.63 -3.11 0.73
N VAL A 88 -6.60 -4.04 0.63
CA VAL A 88 -7.94 -3.76 0.10
C VAL A 88 -8.99 -4.15 1.14
N GLY A 89 -9.86 -3.21 1.50
CA GLY A 89 -10.93 -3.44 2.49
C GLY A 89 -12.29 -2.99 1.99
N GLU A 90 -12.46 -1.69 1.72
CA GLU A 90 -13.75 -1.06 1.44
C GLU A 90 -14.55 -1.74 0.30
N SER A 91 -13.91 -2.00 -0.84
CA SER A 91 -14.55 -2.63 -2.01
C SER A 91 -14.97 -4.08 -1.76
N ILE A 92 -14.22 -4.81 -0.92
CA ILE A 92 -14.52 -6.20 -0.56
C ILE A 92 -15.66 -6.24 0.47
N ILE A 93 -15.59 -5.42 1.52
CA ILE A 93 -16.55 -5.41 2.63
C ILE A 93 -17.93 -4.92 2.18
N LYS A 94 -17.99 -3.99 1.23
CA LYS A 94 -19.26 -3.47 0.67
C LYS A 94 -19.90 -4.39 -0.37
N SER A 95 -19.23 -5.47 -0.78
CA SER A 95 -19.76 -6.40 -1.79
C SER A 95 -20.82 -7.31 -1.21
N ASP A 96 -21.89 -7.57 -1.96
CA ASP A 96 -22.88 -8.60 -1.63
C ASP A 96 -22.29 -10.02 -1.66
N ASN A 97 -21.12 -10.19 -2.31
CA ASN A 97 -20.39 -11.45 -2.36
C ASN A 97 -18.88 -11.19 -2.24
N ILE A 98 -18.35 -11.45 -1.04
CA ILE A 98 -16.92 -11.26 -0.70
C ILE A 98 -16.03 -12.15 -1.56
N THR A 99 -16.36 -13.43 -1.74
CA THR A 99 -15.57 -14.36 -2.53
C THR A 99 -15.46 -13.91 -3.98
N LYS A 100 -16.57 -13.46 -4.57
CA LYS A 100 -16.57 -12.91 -5.92
C LYS A 100 -15.74 -11.64 -6.01
N ALA A 101 -15.85 -10.72 -5.05
CA ALA A 101 -15.06 -9.48 -5.05
C ALA A 101 -13.55 -9.75 -4.99
N ILE A 102 -13.12 -10.71 -4.18
CA ILE A 102 -11.72 -11.14 -4.13
C ILE A 102 -11.30 -11.76 -5.47
N HIS A 103 -12.13 -12.63 -6.06
CA HIS A 103 -11.84 -13.25 -7.34
C HIS A 103 -11.72 -12.22 -8.47
N ASP A 104 -12.63 -11.24 -8.54
CA ASP A 104 -12.66 -10.16 -9.53
C ASP A 104 -11.48 -9.18 -9.37
N LEU A 105 -10.86 -9.12 -8.18
CA LEU A 105 -9.63 -8.38 -7.95
C LEU A 105 -8.40 -9.16 -8.44
N LEU A 106 -8.36 -10.48 -8.24
CA LEU A 106 -7.17 -11.29 -8.49
C LEU A 106 -7.06 -11.82 -9.93
N ASN A 107 -8.18 -12.00 -10.66
CA ASN A 107 -8.23 -12.59 -12.00
C ASN A 107 -8.61 -11.57 -13.08
#